data_AF-A0A9X2HYF7-F1
#
_entry.id   AF-A0A9X2HYF7-F1
#
_cell.length_a   1.000
_cell.length_b   1.000
_cell.length_c   1.000
_cell.angle_alpha   90.00
_cell.angle_beta   90.00
_cell.angle_gamma   90.00
#
_symmetry.space_group_name_H-M   'P 1'
#
loop_
_entity.id
_entity.type
_entity.pdbx_description
1 polymer ?
#
loop_
_entity_poly.entity_id
_entity_poly.type
_entity_poly.pdbx_seq_one_letter_code
_entity_poly.pdbx_strand_id
1 'polypeptide(L)'
;MSISVRATSVEFDEDQMWVRLDDGRTLGVPLAWYPRLLHGAPADRDKVWISPSGLHWDELDEDISIAGLIAGRGDMTRTDRTAA
;
A
#
# COMPACT_ATOMS: atom_id res chain seq x y z
N MET A 1 20.82 14.74 -6.23
CA MET A 1 20.28 13.49 -6.82
C MET A 1 19.27 12.97 -5.82
N SER A 2 17.97 13.15 -6.06
CA SER A 2 16.95 12.58 -5.17
C SER A 2 16.87 11.09 -5.47
N ILE A 3 17.22 10.24 -4.51
CA ILE A 3 17.04 8.80 -4.62
C ILE A 3 15.56 8.55 -4.31
N SER A 4 14.77 8.24 -5.33
CA SER A 4 13.37 7.82 -5.16
C SER A 4 13.33 6.31 -5.08
N VAL A 5 13.01 5.78 -3.89
CA VAL A 5 12.83 4.35 -3.65
C VAL A 5 11.53 3.88 -4.30
N ARG A 6 11.56 2.71 -4.94
CA ARG A 6 10.42 2.15 -5.70
C ARG A 6 10.04 0.78 -5.16
N ALA A 7 8.77 0.42 -5.29
CA ALA A 7 8.35 -0.96 -5.09
C ALA A 7 8.72 -1.84 -6.29
N THR A 8 9.16 -3.06 -6.01
CA THR A 8 9.47 -4.08 -7.01
C THR A 8 8.43 -5.19 -7.03
N SER A 9 7.85 -5.50 -5.87
CA SER A 9 6.74 -6.46 -5.75
C SER A 9 5.93 -6.18 -4.49
N VAL A 10 4.70 -6.70 -4.49
CA VAL A 10 3.85 -6.75 -3.31
C VAL A 10 3.28 -8.15 -3.17
N GLU A 11 3.24 -8.66 -1.94
CA GLU A 11 2.72 -9.96 -1.56
C GLU A 11 1.79 -9.77 -0.36
N PHE A 12 0.82 -10.69 -0.19
CA PHE A 12 -0.14 -10.64 0.89
C PHE A 12 -0.17 -11.96 1.65
N ASP A 13 -0.33 -11.88 2.96
CA ASP A 13 -0.78 -13.01 3.78
C ASP A 13 -2.17 -12.70 4.39
N GLU A 14 -2.56 -13.43 5.44
CA GLU A 14 -3.87 -13.27 6.08
C GLU A 14 -4.10 -11.83 6.59
N ASP A 15 -3.06 -11.20 7.16
CA ASP A 15 -3.18 -9.95 7.91
C ASP A 15 -2.22 -8.86 7.44
N GLN A 16 -1.22 -9.18 6.62
CA GLN A 16 -0.13 -8.28 6.23
C GLN A 16 0.01 -8.14 4.71
N MET A 17 0.36 -6.92 4.31
CA MET A 17 0.90 -6.58 3.00
C MET A 17 2.42 -6.43 3.11
N TRP A 18 3.15 -7.14 2.24
CA TRP A 18 4.60 -7.13 2.17
C TRP A 18 5.05 -6.44 0.89
N VAL A 19 5.74 -5.30 1.01
CA VAL A 19 6.23 -4.52 -0.13
C VAL A 19 7.76 -4.63 -0.21
N ARG A 20 8.27 -5.20 -1.31
CA ARG A 20 9.71 -5.24 -1.59
C ARG A 20 10.12 -3.97 -2.31
N LEU A 21 11.22 -3.37 -1.87
CA LEU A 21 11.75 -2.12 -2.42
C LEU A 21 13.05 -2.36 -3.20
N ASP A 22 13.32 -1.50 -4.19
CA ASP A 22 14.51 -1.58 -5.04
C ASP A 22 15.84 -1.31 -4.30
N ASP A 23 15.77 -0.73 -3.10
CA ASP A 23 16.89 -0.53 -2.19
C ASP A 23 17.19 -1.76 -1.29
N GLY A 24 16.47 -2.86 -1.49
CA GLY A 24 16.65 -4.13 -0.78
C GLY A 24 15.87 -4.25 0.52
N ARG A 25 15.12 -3.21 0.94
CA ARG A 25 14.23 -3.30 2.09
C ARG A 25 12.94 -4.06 1.74
N THR A 26 12.33 -4.64 2.77
CA THR A 26 10.95 -5.17 2.72
C THR A 26 10.14 -4.51 3.82
N LEU A 27 9.01 -3.91 3.47
CA LEU A 27 8.07 -3.30 4.41
C LEU A 27 6.93 -4.27 4.68
N GLY A 28 6.68 -4.58 5.95
CA GLY A 28 5.48 -5.27 6.39
C GLY A 28 4.47 -4.28 6.94
N VAL A 29 3.26 -4.28 6.39
CA VAL A 29 2.22 -3.30 6.70
C VAL A 29 0.92 -4.03 6.99
N PRO A 30 0.26 -3.80 8.13
CA PRO A 30 -1.02 -4.43 8.43
C PRO A 30 -2.10 -4.09 7.42
N LEU A 31 -2.78 -5.10 6.88
CA LEU A 31 -3.97 -4.93 6.05
C LEU A 31 -5.07 -4.17 6.78
N ALA A 32 -5.13 -4.30 8.11
CA ALA A 32 -6.05 -3.54 8.96
C ALA A 32 -5.91 -2.01 8.80
N TRP A 33 -4.77 -1.53 8.31
CA TRP A 33 -4.59 -0.12 8.01
C TRP A 33 -5.26 0.31 6.73
N TYR A 34 -5.62 -0.60 5.83
CA TYR A 34 -6.25 -0.31 4.54
C TYR A 34 -7.55 -1.12 4.42
N PRO A 35 -8.67 -0.63 4.97
CA PRO A 35 -9.92 -1.38 5.01
C PRO A 35 -10.40 -1.92 3.66
N ARG A 36 -10.14 -1.20 2.54
CA ARG A 36 -10.51 -1.68 1.20
C ARG A 36 -9.72 -2.92 0.81
N LEU A 37 -8.41 -2.97 1.10
CA LEU A 37 -7.59 -4.16 0.91
C LEU A 37 -7.98 -5.28 1.88
N LEU A 38 -8.21 -4.95 3.17
CA LEU A 38 -8.61 -5.94 4.18
C LEU A 38 -9.90 -6.66 3.79
N HIS A 39 -10.90 -5.94 3.30
CA HIS A 39 -12.19 -6.50 2.91
C HIS A 39 -12.23 -7.00 1.46
N GLY A 40 -11.25 -6.63 0.63
CA GLY A 40 -11.10 -7.10 -0.74
C GLY A 40 -10.80 -8.60 -0.80
N ALA A 41 -11.29 -9.26 -1.85
CA ALA A 41 -10.99 -10.67 -2.09
C ALA A 41 -9.49 -10.84 -2.43
N PRO A 42 -8.86 -11.97 -2.07
CA PRO A 42 -7.45 -12.22 -2.40
C PRO A 42 -7.14 -12.04 -3.89
N ALA A 43 -8.04 -12.51 -4.76
CA ALA A 43 -7.88 -12.38 -6.21
C ALA A 43 -7.92 -10.93 -6.72
N ASP A 44 -8.52 -10.00 -5.98
CA ASP A 44 -8.50 -8.58 -6.33
C ASP A 44 -7.27 -7.87 -5.77
N ARG A 45 -6.76 -8.30 -4.59
CA ARG A 45 -5.47 -7.83 -4.05
C ARG A 45 -4.30 -8.17 -4.97
N ASP A 46 -4.37 -9.30 -5.67
CA ASP A 46 -3.34 -9.71 -6.62
C ASP A 46 -3.31 -8.87 -7.91
N LYS A 47 -4.37 -8.09 -8.19
CA LYS A 47 -4.46 -7.21 -9.37
C LYS A 47 -3.84 -5.83 -9.14
N VAL A 48 -2.76 -5.79 -8.38
CA VAL A 48 -2.01 -4.57 -8.14
C VAL A 48 -1.29 -4.09 -9.40
N TRP A 49 -1.35 -2.79 -9.64
CA TRP A 49 -0.47 -2.10 -10.58
C TRP A 49 0.59 -1.30 -9.82
N ILE A 50 1.87 -1.56 -10.10
CA ILE A 50 2.99 -0.86 -9.46
C ILE A 50 3.47 0.26 -10.39
N SER A 51 3.42 1.50 -9.88
CA SER A 51 3.97 2.67 -10.53
C SER A 51 5.29 3.10 -9.86
N PRO A 52 6.07 4.02 -10.46
CA PRO A 52 7.28 4.55 -9.83
C PRO A 52 7.06 5.23 -8.46
N SER A 53 5.82 5.55 -8.09
CA SER A 53 5.48 6.30 -6.88
C SER A 53 4.53 5.58 -5.93
N GLY A 54 3.87 4.51 -6.36
CA GLY A 54 2.78 3.90 -5.61
C GLY A 54 2.31 2.54 -6.11
N LEU A 55 1.33 2.01 -5.39
CA LEU A 55 0.59 0.78 -5.66
C LEU A 55 -0.86 1.16 -5.91
N HIS A 56 -1.50 0.55 -6.90
CA HIS A 56 -2.82 0.92 -7.39
C HIS A 56 -3.69 -0.32 -7.59
N TRP A 57 -4.96 -0.25 -7.22
CA TRP A 57 -5.97 -1.29 -7.44
C TRP A 57 -7.25 -0.68 -8.00
N ASP A 58 -7.58 -0.99 -9.26
CA ASP A 58 -8.79 -0.48 -9.90
C ASP A 58 -10.06 -1.11 -9.29
N GLU A 59 -10.06 -2.42 -9.07
CA GLU A 59 -11.19 -3.17 -8.54
C GLU A 59 -11.54 -2.82 -7.08
N LEU A 60 -10.53 -2.43 -6.32
CA LEU A 60 -10.69 -2.08 -4.90
C LEU A 60 -10.77 -0.56 -4.70
N ASP A 61 -10.61 0.24 -5.76
CA ASP A 61 -10.51 1.70 -5.70
C ASP A 61 -9.44 2.13 -4.66
N GLU A 62 -8.25 1.53 -4.66
CA GLU A 62 -7.24 1.81 -3.62
C GLU A 62 -5.91 2.28 -4.23
N ASP A 63 -5.32 3.31 -3.62
CA ASP A 63 -4.08 3.95 -4.05
C ASP A 63 -3.14 4.15 -2.84
N ILE A 64 -1.97 3.51 -2.87
CA ILE A 64 -1.01 3.56 -1.77
C ILE A 64 0.32 4.16 -2.24
N SER A 65 0.78 5.21 -1.56
CA SER A 65 2.07 5.86 -1.86
C SER A 65 3.26 5.12 -1.21
N ILE A 66 4.32 4.85 -1.99
CA ILE A 66 5.56 4.28 -1.44
C ILE A 66 6.22 5.23 -0.44
N ALA A 67 6.21 6.54 -0.71
CA ALA A 67 6.73 7.53 0.22
C ALA A 67 5.90 7.59 1.52
N GLY A 68 4.58 7.41 1.41
CA GLY A 68 3.68 7.28 2.56
C GLY A 68 4.00 6.06 3.42
N LEU A 69 4.20 4.90 2.79
CA LEU A 69 4.60 3.67 3.48
C LEU A 69 5.94 3.81 4.20
N ILE A 70 6.96 4.36 3.54
CA ILE A 70 8.28 4.59 4.15
C ILE A 70 8.18 5.56 5.34
N ALA A 71 7.27 6.54 5.27
CA ALA A 71 7.01 7.48 6.36
C ALA A 71 6.12 6.93 7.48
N GLY A 72 5.64 5.68 7.37
CA GLY A 72 4.76 5.05 8.37
C GLY A 72 3.33 5.60 8.37
N ARG A 73 2.83 6.14 7.25
CA ARG A 73 1.45 6.62 7.11
C ARG A 73 0.57 5.50 6.54
N GLY A 74 -0.01 4.69 7.43
CA GLY A 74 -1.00 3.66 7.08
C GLY A 74 -2.39 4.26 6.88
N ASP A 75 -2.96 4.19 5.67
CA ASP A 75 -4.18 4.95 5.34
C ASP A 75 -5.47 4.16 5.57
N MET A 76 -6.10 4.40 6.72
CA MET A 76 -7.39 3.85 7.13
C MET A 76 -8.58 4.63 6.53
N THR A 77 -8.57 4.81 5.20
CA THR A 77 -9.58 5.26 4.21
C THR A 77 -10.83 6.08 4.63
N ARG A 78 -10.77 6.81 5.77
CA ARG A 78 -11.45 8.04 6.19
C ARG A 78 -11.31 8.20 7.72
N THR A 79 -10.38 9.03 8.19
CA THR A 79 -10.58 9.66 9.52
C THR A 79 -11.47 10.89 9.31
N ASP A 80 -12.78 10.78 9.54
CA ASP A 80 -13.71 11.91 9.47
C ASP A 80 -13.38 12.98 10.53
N ARG A 81 -13.06 14.20 10.09
CA ARG A 81 -13.84 15.45 10.29
C ARG A 81 -12.94 16.69 10.17
N THR A 82 -13.40 17.62 9.32
CA THR A 82 -13.23 19.07 9.40
C THR A 82 -12.62 19.54 10.73
N ALA A 83 -11.38 20.02 10.69
CA ALA A 83 -10.89 20.97 11.66
C ALA A 83 -11.33 22.37 11.20
N ALA A 84 -12.47 22.83 11.72
CA ALA A 84 -12.86 24.23 11.98
C ALA A 84 -14.37 24.29 12.28
#